data_AF-A0A1F5FFH9-F1
#
_entry.id   AF-A0A1F5FFH9-F1
#
_cell.length_a   1.000
_cell.length_b   1.000
_cell.length_c   1.000
_cell.angle_alpha   90.00
_cell.angle_beta   90.00
_cell.angle_gamma   90.00
#
_symmetry.space_group_name_H-M   'P 1'
#
loop_
_entity.id
_entity.type
_entity.pdbx_description
1 polymer ?
#
loop_
_entity_poly.entity_id
_entity_poly.type
_entity_poly.pdbx_seq_one_letter_code
_entity_poly.pdbx_strand_id
1 'polypeptide(L)'
;MKREQTFLYVAWLQSLVATLGSLVFSEVMHYVPCTLCWYQRIAMYPLVLILGVGLYRKDRGVLSYAYPLAIAGWLIALYHNLIYYRLLPQAIIACLSGVSCVFEYYGVIGFISIPNL
;
A
#
# COMPACT_ATOMS: atom_id res chain seq x y z
N MET A 1 -24.80 13.49 -2.98
CA MET A 1 -23.77 14.25 -3.74
C MET A 1 -22.63 14.78 -2.87
N LYS A 2 -22.85 15.61 -1.82
CA LYS A 2 -21.74 16.11 -0.95
C LYS A 2 -21.02 15.01 -0.15
N ARG A 3 -21.75 14.04 0.44
CA ARG A 3 -21.17 12.93 1.23
C ARG A 3 -20.27 12.02 0.38
N GLU A 4 -20.68 11.67 -0.84
CA GLU A 4 -19.91 10.75 -1.70
C GLU A 4 -18.58 11.37 -2.17
N GLN A 5 -18.58 12.69 -2.44
CA GLN A 5 -17.32 13.40 -2.72
C GLN A 5 -16.39 13.46 -1.51
N THR A 6 -16.96 13.50 -0.29
CA THR A 6 -16.15 13.45 0.94
C THR A 6 -15.45 12.08 1.06
N PHE A 7 -16.16 10.97 0.77
CA PHE A 7 -15.55 9.64 0.79
C PHE A 7 -14.46 9.47 -0.27
N LEU A 8 -14.70 9.95 -1.50
CA LEU A 8 -13.68 9.93 -2.56
C LEU A 8 -12.45 10.78 -2.19
N TYR A 9 -12.66 11.93 -1.57
CA TYR A 9 -11.59 12.81 -1.11
C TYR A 9 -10.75 12.14 -0.02
N VAL A 10 -11.38 11.51 0.98
CA VAL A 10 -10.68 10.78 2.04
C VAL A 10 -9.90 9.59 1.47
N ALA A 11 -10.50 8.82 0.55
CA ALA A 11 -9.82 7.69 -0.11
C ALA A 11 -8.61 8.14 -0.95
N TRP A 12 -8.74 9.28 -1.65
CA TRP A 12 -7.63 9.87 -2.38
C TRP A 12 -6.53 10.36 -1.43
N LEU A 13 -6.89 11.04 -0.34
CA LEU A 13 -5.92 11.51 0.65
C LEU A 13 -5.16 10.35 1.29
N GLN A 14 -5.86 9.26 1.65
CA GLN A 14 -5.25 8.05 2.19
C GLN A 14 -4.24 7.44 1.21
N SER A 15 -4.62 7.28 -0.06
CA SER A 15 -3.71 6.71 -1.08
C SER A 15 -2.51 7.61 -1.36
N LEU A 16 -2.67 8.93 -1.28
CA LEU A 16 -1.60 9.91 -1.42
C LEU A 16 -0.62 9.86 -0.24
N VAL A 17 -1.12 9.85 1.01
CA VAL A 17 -0.29 9.73 2.21
C VAL A 17 0.49 8.42 2.21
N ALA A 18 -0.16 7.31 1.86
CA ALA A 18 0.49 6.01 1.80
C ALA A 18 1.57 5.95 0.68
N THR A 19 1.32 6.57 -0.48
CA THR A 19 2.31 6.69 -1.58
C THR A 19 3.51 7.53 -1.16
N LEU A 20 3.28 8.68 -0.53
CA LEU A 20 4.36 9.54 -0.03
C LEU A 20 5.15 8.86 1.08
N GLY A 21 4.48 8.19 2.02
CA GLY A 21 5.15 7.42 3.07
C GLY A 21 6.06 6.35 2.47
N SER A 22 5.54 5.57 1.51
CA SER A 22 6.31 4.58 0.77
C SER A 22 7.56 5.16 0.08
N LEU A 23 7.45 6.35 -0.54
CA LEU A 23 8.57 7.04 -1.17
C LEU A 23 9.60 7.54 -0.15
N VAL A 24 9.15 8.13 0.96
CA VAL A 24 10.03 8.61 2.03
C VAL A 24 10.85 7.47 2.62
N PHE A 25 10.26 6.30 2.86
CA PHE A 25 11.00 5.13 3.33
C PHE A 25 12.06 4.65 2.32
N SER A 26 11.78 4.77 1.01
CA SER A 26 12.71 4.37 -0.04
C SER A 26 13.87 5.35 -0.23
N GLU A 27 13.55 6.65 -0.32
CA GLU A 27 14.48 7.69 -0.76
C GLU A 27 15.19 8.37 0.42
N VAL A 28 14.52 8.56 1.55
CA VAL A 28 15.08 9.27 2.71
C VAL A 28 15.72 8.30 3.69
N MET A 29 15.05 7.17 3.96
CA MET A 29 15.54 6.16 4.93
C MET A 29 16.38 5.06 4.26
N HIS A 30 16.50 5.10 2.93
CA HIS A 30 17.24 4.12 2.12
C HIS A 30 16.88 2.65 2.42
N TYR A 31 15.63 2.39 2.82
CA TYR A 31 15.17 1.03 3.04
C TYR A 31 14.92 0.33 1.71
N VAL A 32 15.60 -0.79 1.49
CA VAL A 32 15.41 -1.61 0.30
C VAL A 32 14.05 -2.32 0.42
N PRO A 33 13.08 -2.04 -0.47
CA PRO A 33 11.77 -2.67 -0.42
C PRO A 33 11.88 -4.14 -0.83
N CYS A 34 11.16 -5.03 -0.15
CA CYS A 34 11.05 -6.41 -0.58
C CYS A 34 10.16 -6.53 -1.83
N THR A 35 10.20 -7.68 -2.50
CA THR A 35 9.37 -7.97 -3.69
C THR A 35 7.88 -7.78 -3.41
N LEU A 36 7.43 -8.16 -2.21
CA LEU A 36 6.03 -8.02 -1.78
C LEU A 36 5.61 -6.54 -1.62
N CYS A 37 6.44 -5.71 -0.99
CA CYS A 37 6.22 -4.25 -0.92
C CYS A 37 6.16 -3.62 -2.31
N TRP A 38 6.94 -4.14 -3.26
CA TRP A 38 6.89 -3.71 -4.65
C TRP A 38 5.53 -3.99 -5.30
N TYR A 39 4.95 -5.17 -5.05
CA TYR A 39 3.60 -5.48 -5.51
C TYR A 39 2.55 -4.55 -4.87
N GLN A 40 2.70 -4.21 -3.58
CA GLN A 40 1.81 -3.25 -2.93
C GLN A 40 1.93 -1.84 -3.55
N ARG A 41 3.14 -1.39 -3.90
CA ARG A 41 3.37 -0.11 -4.62
C ARG A 41 2.70 -0.09 -5.99
N ILE A 42 2.81 -1.18 -6.76
CA ILE A 42 2.17 -1.30 -8.09
C ILE A 42 0.65 -1.19 -7.97
N ALA A 43 0.04 -1.73 -6.90
CA ALA A 43 -1.39 -1.59 -6.66
C ALA A 43 -1.77 -0.17 -6.18
N MET A 44 -0.97 0.46 -5.32
CA MET A 44 -1.30 1.75 -4.70
C MET A 44 -1.09 2.98 -5.60
N TYR A 45 -0.01 3.04 -6.38
CA TYR A 45 0.33 4.26 -7.12
C TYR A 45 -0.73 4.64 -8.17
N PRO A 46 -1.32 3.68 -8.92
CA PRO A 46 -2.39 4.00 -9.86
C PRO A 46 -3.68 4.47 -9.16
N LEU A 47 -3.94 4.02 -7.92
CA LEU A 47 -5.11 4.41 -7.14
C LEU A 47 -5.16 5.92 -6.88
N VAL A 48 -4.00 6.56 -6.64
CA VAL A 48 -3.91 8.02 -6.47
C VAL A 48 -4.36 8.75 -7.74
N LEU A 49 -3.93 8.27 -8.90
CA LEU A 49 -4.30 8.86 -10.19
C LEU A 49 -5.78 8.63 -10.52
N ILE A 50 -6.25 7.39 -10.36
CA ILE A 50 -7.64 7.00 -10.64
C ILE A 50 -8.60 7.82 -9.76
N LEU A 51 -8.39 7.82 -8.44
CA LEU A 51 -9.24 8.56 -7.50
C LEU A 51 -9.11 10.08 -7.70
N GLY A 52 -7.93 10.60 -8.05
CA GLY A 52 -7.72 12.02 -8.34
C GLY A 52 -8.49 12.48 -9.58
N VAL A 53 -8.48 11.69 -10.65
CA VAL A 53 -9.29 11.96 -11.86
C VAL A 53 -10.78 11.88 -11.56
N GLY A 54 -11.22 10.90 -10.76
CA GLY A 54 -12.61 10.78 -10.32
C GLY A 54 -13.08 11.96 -9.48
N LEU A 55 -12.21 12.49 -8.61
CA LEU A 55 -12.50 13.69 -7.82
C LEU A 55 -12.61 14.93 -8.70
N TYR A 56 -11.70 15.10 -9.67
CA TYR A 56 -11.72 16.24 -10.60
C TYR A 56 -12.95 16.23 -11.52
N ARG A 57 -13.29 15.07 -12.10
CA ARG A 57 -14.44 14.91 -12.99
C ARG A 57 -15.77 14.76 -12.25
N LYS A 58 -15.75 14.61 -10.92
CA LYS A 58 -16.92 14.30 -10.07
C LYS A 58 -17.66 13.03 -10.55
N ASP A 59 -16.94 12.12 -11.21
CA ASP A 59 -17.47 10.92 -11.83
C ASP A 59 -17.37 9.73 -10.85
N ARG A 60 -18.50 9.05 -10.66
CA ARG A 60 -18.64 7.93 -9.72
C ARG A 60 -18.24 6.61 -10.34
N GLY A 61 -18.22 6.53 -11.68
CA GLY A 61 -17.79 5.33 -12.40
C GLY A 61 -16.35 4.95 -12.09
N VAL A 62 -15.54 5.89 -11.59
CA VAL A 62 -14.15 5.65 -11.17
C VAL A 62 -14.04 4.62 -10.04
N LEU A 63 -15.06 4.47 -9.20
CA LEU A 63 -15.07 3.48 -8.12
C LEU A 63 -15.00 2.04 -8.64
N SER A 64 -15.57 1.73 -9.80
CA SER A 64 -15.53 0.37 -10.35
C SER A 64 -14.12 -0.05 -10.78
N TYR A 65 -13.28 0.93 -11.15
CA TYR A 65 -11.86 0.70 -11.47
C TYR A 65 -10.97 0.72 -10.22
N ALA A 66 -11.31 1.56 -9.23
CA ALA A 66 -10.55 1.66 -7.98
C ALA A 66 -10.74 0.43 -7.08
N TYR A 67 -11.96 -0.12 -7.01
CA TYR A 67 -12.29 -1.27 -6.15
C TYR A 67 -11.41 -2.52 -6.36
N PRO A 68 -11.27 -3.07 -7.59
CA PRO A 68 -10.48 -4.27 -7.79
C PRO A 68 -9.01 -4.05 -7.44
N LEU A 69 -8.48 -2.85 -7.72
CA LEU A 69 -7.11 -2.49 -7.38
C LEU A 69 -6.91 -2.36 -5.86
N ALA A 70 -7.88 -1.77 -5.16
CA ALA A 70 -7.86 -1.65 -3.71
C ALA A 70 -7.96 -3.02 -3.02
N ILE A 71 -8.82 -3.93 -3.53
CA ILE A 71 -8.92 -5.30 -3.03
C ILE A 71 -7.61 -6.05 -3.24
N ALA A 72 -7.00 -5.94 -4.42
CA ALA A 72 -5.72 -6.58 -4.70
C ALA A 72 -4.62 -6.08 -3.73
N GLY A 73 -4.50 -4.77 -3.55
CA GLY A 73 -3.57 -4.17 -2.59
C GLY A 73 -3.83 -4.65 -1.15
N TRP A 74 -5.10 -4.73 -0.75
CA TRP A 74 -5.50 -5.20 0.58
C TRP A 74 -5.16 -6.69 0.81
N LEU A 75 -5.38 -7.55 -0.18
CA LEU A 75 -5.01 -8.97 -0.11
C LEU A 75 -3.48 -9.15 -0.01
N ILE A 76 -2.71 -8.34 -0.74
CA ILE A 76 -1.25 -8.34 -0.65
C ILE A 76 -0.80 -7.89 0.75
N ALA A 77 -1.39 -6.83 1.29
CA ALA A 77 -1.10 -6.35 2.65
C ALA A 77 -1.47 -7.39 3.72
N LEU A 78 -2.62 -8.06 3.58
CA LEU A 78 -3.05 -9.13 4.47
C LEU A 78 -2.06 -10.30 4.45
N TYR A 79 -1.62 -10.72 3.25
CA TYR A 79 -0.62 -11.76 3.10
C TYR A 79 0.73 -11.35 3.72
N HIS A 80 1.15 -10.10 3.54
CA HIS A 80 2.37 -9.57 4.16
C HIS A 80 2.26 -9.54 5.68
N ASN A 81 1.12 -9.12 6.21
CA ASN A 81 0.85 -9.07 7.64
C ASN A 81 0.90 -10.48 8.27
N LEU A 82 0.34 -11.47 7.58
CA LEU A 82 0.35 -12.88 8.02
C LEU A 82 1.78 -13.46 8.08
N ILE A 83 2.61 -13.08 7.12
CA ILE A 83 4.05 -13.39 7.11
C ILE A 83 4.78 -12.67 8.25
N TYR A 84 4.50 -11.39 8.46
CA TYR A 84 5.14 -10.56 9.48
C TYR A 84 4.89 -11.12 10.89
N TYR A 85 3.65 -11.53 11.18
CA TYR A 85 3.29 -12.17 12.45
C TYR A 85 3.76 -13.62 12.60
N ARG A 86 4.55 -14.15 11.65
CA ARG A 86 5.07 -15.53 11.63
C ARG A 86 3.98 -16.62 11.68
N LEU A 87 2.76 -16.32 11.23
CA LEU A 87 1.69 -17.32 11.11
C LEU A 87 1.93 -18.27 9.93
N LEU A 88 2.80 -17.91 8.99
CA LEU A 88 3.21 -18.75 7.86
C LEU A 88 4.72 -19.03 7.89
N PRO A 89 5.16 -20.27 7.58
CA PRO A 89 6.58 -20.62 7.55
C PRO A 89 7.32 -19.89 6.43
N GLN A 90 8.52 -19.38 6.75
CA GLN A 90 9.34 -18.56 5.85
C GLN A 90 9.72 -19.26 4.54
N ALA A 91 9.63 -20.60 4.48
CA ALA A 91 9.92 -21.43 3.31
C ALA A 91 8.94 -21.23 2.14
N ILE A 92 7.73 -20.71 2.38
CA ILE A 92 6.73 -20.40 1.32
C ILE A 92 6.98 -18.99 0.75
N ILE A 93 7.82 -18.19 1.42
CA ILE A 93 8.04 -16.79 1.06
C ILE A 93 9.11 -16.72 -0.02
N ALA A 94 8.67 -16.70 -1.28
CA ALA A 94 9.54 -16.40 -2.42
C ALA A 94 9.94 -14.90 -2.42
N CYS A 95 10.79 -14.48 -1.47
CA CYS A 95 11.53 -13.22 -1.61
C CYS A 95 12.66 -13.46 -2.62
N LEU A 96 12.35 -13.35 -3.93
CA LEU A 96 13.28 -13.62 -5.04
C LEU A 96 14.53 -12.71 -5.08
N SER A 97 14.60 -11.65 -4.28
CA SER A 97 15.63 -10.61 -4.37
C SER A 97 16.66 -10.61 -3.23
N GLY A 98 16.75 -11.69 -2.44
CA GLY A 98 17.77 -11.82 -1.38
C GLY A 98 17.55 -10.97 -0.12
N VAL A 99 16.54 -10.09 -0.11
CA VAL A 99 16.13 -9.30 1.06
C VAL A 99 14.92 -9.96 1.72
N SER A 100 15.00 -10.28 3.01
CA SER A 100 13.91 -10.95 3.70
C SER A 100 12.71 -10.01 3.89
N CYS A 101 11.52 -10.50 3.56
CA CYS A 101 10.26 -9.77 3.73
C CYS A 101 9.84 -9.65 5.22
N VAL A 102 10.68 -10.16 6.13
CA VAL A 102 10.56 -10.22 7.59
C VAL A 102 11.65 -9.36 8.27
N PHE A 103 12.44 -8.57 7.51
CA PHE A 103 13.40 -7.65 8.12
C PHE A 103 12.66 -6.57 8.93
N GLU A 104 12.76 -6.66 10.25
CA GLU A 104 12.41 -5.59 11.18
C GLU A 104 13.44 -4.46 11.02
N TYR A 105 13.12 -3.42 10.25
CA TYR A 105 13.79 -2.14 10.42
C TYR A 105 13.35 -1.56 11.76
N TYR A 106 14.10 -1.88 12.83
CA TYR A 106 13.93 -1.24 14.13
C TYR A 106 14.24 0.25 14.00
N GLY A 107 13.21 1.07 14.20
CA GLY A 107 13.29 2.53 14.23
C GLY A 107 12.76 3.15 12.95
N VAL A 108 11.48 3.49 12.88
CA VAL A 108 11.12 4.92 12.97
C VAL A 108 10.00 5.21 13.98
N ILE A 109 9.12 4.25 14.29
CA ILE A 109 8.07 4.43 15.31
C ILE A 109 7.75 3.02 15.82
N GLY A 110 8.04 2.72 17.09
CA GLY A 110 8.00 1.38 17.70
C GLY A 110 6.64 0.66 17.74
N PHE A 111 5.70 0.98 16.85
CA PHE A 111 4.37 0.38 16.78
C PHE A 111 3.76 0.31 15.36
N ILE A 112 4.40 0.88 14.33
CA ILE A 112 3.87 0.89 12.95
C ILE A 112 4.88 0.22 12.02
N SER A 113 4.60 -1.02 11.63
CA SER A 113 5.36 -1.75 10.62
C SER A 113 5.00 -1.25 9.22
N ILE A 114 5.99 -1.21 8.31
CA ILE A 114 5.82 -0.82 6.89
C ILE A 114 4.56 -1.45 6.22
N PRO A 115 4.21 -2.73 6.43
CA PRO A 115 2.99 -3.30 5.85
C PRO A 115 1.66 -2.70 6.37
N ASN A 116 1.69 -1.90 7.44
CA ASN A 116 0.53 -1.25 8.04
C ASN A 116 0.35 0.21 7.58
N LEU A 117 1.21 0.70 6.67
CA LEU A 117 1.15 2.03 6.05
C LEU A 117 0.71 1.92 4.58
#